data_AF-A0AAU3SSY3-F1
#
_entry.id   AF-A0AAU3SSY3-F1
#
_cell.length_a   1.000
_cell.length_b   1.000
_cell.length_c   1.000
_cell.angle_alpha   90.00
_cell.angle_beta   90.00
_cell.angle_gamma   90.00
#
_symmetry.space_group_name_H-M   'P 1'
#
loop_
_entity.id
_entity.type
_entity.pdbx_description
1 polymer ?
#
loop_
_entity_poly.entity_id
_entity_poly.type
_entity_poly.pdbx_seq_one_letter_code
_entity_poly.pdbx_strand_id
1 'polypeptide(L)'
;MEPLTVVAQLWERIEARDWDGVAGLIAEDAVIEWPVSGERIVGRANFIAVNSDDGYADERSVELLRILADGDLVVTEVEIPQDHVVYRAVSLWTVRDGEIVEAREYWTSPGQDPAPRWRAGYVEPLVAD
;
A
#
# COMPACT_ATOMS: atom_id res chain seq x y z
N MET A 1 -2.42 8.56 -18.57
CA MET A 1 -1.07 8.51 -17.97
C MET A 1 -0.65 7.04 -17.93
N GLU A 2 0.63 6.72 -18.14
CA GLU A 2 1.09 5.32 -18.07
C GLU A 2 0.80 4.73 -16.68
N PRO A 3 0.32 3.47 -16.56
CA PRO A 3 -0.04 2.83 -15.28
C PRO A 3 1.03 2.96 -14.20
N LEU A 4 2.29 2.67 -14.55
CA LEU A 4 3.42 2.78 -13.62
C LEU A 4 3.57 4.20 -13.07
N THR A 5 3.40 5.22 -13.91
CA THR A 5 3.49 6.62 -13.50
C THR A 5 2.34 7.04 -12.60
N VAL A 6 1.12 6.55 -12.86
CA VAL A 6 -0.05 6.82 -11.98
C VAL A 6 0.22 6.32 -10.57
N VAL A 7 0.70 5.08 -10.44
CA VAL A 7 0.94 4.47 -9.11
C VAL A 7 2.22 5.02 -8.45
N ALA A 8 3.25 5.37 -9.21
CA ALA A 8 4.40 6.08 -8.64
C ALA A 8 3.97 7.43 -8.05
N GLN A 9 3.16 8.21 -8.79
CA GLN A 9 2.61 9.48 -8.30
C GLN A 9 1.66 9.28 -7.12
N LEU A 10 0.91 8.18 -7.07
CA LEU A 10 0.07 7.86 -5.91
C LEU A 10 0.92 7.85 -4.63
N TRP A 11 2.01 7.08 -4.61
CA TRP A 11 2.86 6.98 -3.43
C TRP A 11 3.59 8.29 -3.12
N GLU A 12 4.09 9.00 -4.13
CA GLU A 12 4.70 10.33 -3.96
C GLU A 12 3.72 11.33 -3.31
N ARG A 13 2.45 11.31 -3.73
CA ARG A 13 1.41 12.21 -3.19
C ARG A 13 0.91 11.79 -1.82
N ILE A 14 0.83 10.48 -1.54
CA ILE A 14 0.56 9.98 -0.19
C ILE A 14 1.66 10.44 0.77
N GLU A 15 2.94 10.30 0.39
CA GLU A 15 4.07 10.78 1.20
C GLU A 15 3.99 12.30 1.43
N ALA A 16 3.67 13.06 0.39
CA ALA A 16 3.49 14.50 0.46
C ALA A 16 2.18 14.94 1.15
N ARG A 17 1.29 14.00 1.51
CA ARG A 17 -0.07 14.26 2.04
C ARG A 17 -0.91 15.16 1.12
N ASP A 18 -0.66 15.08 -0.18
CA ASP A 18 -1.43 15.78 -1.21
C ASP A 18 -2.71 14.99 -1.52
N TRP A 19 -3.68 15.05 -0.60
CA TRP A 19 -4.91 14.25 -0.69
C TRP A 19 -5.78 14.63 -1.89
N ASP A 20 -5.79 15.90 -2.28
CA ASP A 20 -6.46 16.36 -3.51
C ASP A 20 -5.78 15.76 -4.75
N GLY A 21 -4.45 15.72 -4.74
CA GLY A 21 -3.67 15.06 -5.76
C GLY A 21 -3.90 13.55 -5.79
N VAL A 22 -3.96 12.87 -4.64
CA VAL A 22 -4.32 11.44 -4.56
C VAL A 22 -5.71 11.22 -5.13
N ALA A 23 -6.69 12.06 -4.76
CA ALA A 23 -8.06 11.97 -5.26
C ALA A 23 -8.14 12.06 -6.79
N GLY A 24 -7.28 12.87 -7.41
CA GLY A 24 -7.18 12.96 -8.87
C GLY A 24 -6.62 11.73 -9.57
N LEU A 25 -6.08 10.75 -8.85
CA LEU A 25 -5.54 9.49 -9.39
C LEU A 25 -6.47 8.28 -9.16
N ILE A 26 -7.53 8.43 -8.35
CA ILE A 26 -8.45 7.35 -8.00
C ILE A 26 -9.78 7.56 -8.74
N ALA A 27 -10.27 6.52 -9.42
CA ALA A 27 -11.57 6.55 -10.06
C ALA A 27 -12.70 6.73 -9.02
N GLU A 28 -13.79 7.39 -9.41
CA GLU A 28 -14.88 7.74 -8.49
C GLU A 28 -15.47 6.51 -7.77
N ASP A 29 -15.58 5.39 -8.47
CA ASP A 29 -16.15 4.12 -8.03
C ASP A 29 -15.09 3.03 -7.74
N ALA A 30 -13.82 3.43 -7.58
CA ALA A 30 -12.72 2.50 -7.35
C ALA A 30 -12.97 1.56 -6.17
N VAL A 31 -12.54 0.31 -6.28
CA VAL A 31 -12.67 -0.69 -5.21
C VAL A 31 -11.30 -1.13 -4.71
N ILE A 32 -11.03 -0.90 -3.43
CA ILE A 32 -9.77 -1.28 -2.78
C ILE A 32 -10.06 -2.32 -1.70
N GLU A 33 -9.34 -3.43 -1.72
CA GLU A 33 -9.51 -4.53 -0.76
C GLU A 33 -8.29 -4.67 0.14
N TRP A 34 -8.54 -4.85 1.44
CA TRP A 34 -7.53 -5.16 2.45
C TRP A 34 -7.83 -6.54 3.06
N PRO A 35 -7.36 -7.64 2.43
CA PRO A 35 -7.79 -8.99 2.81
C PRO A 35 -7.35 -9.41 4.21
N VAL A 36 -6.25 -8.86 4.73
CA VAL A 36 -5.72 -9.22 6.05
C VAL A 36 -6.69 -8.81 7.16
N SER A 37 -7.29 -7.62 7.07
CA SER A 37 -8.32 -7.16 8.01
C SER A 37 -9.74 -7.56 7.60
N GLY A 38 -9.93 -8.06 6.37
CA GLY A 38 -11.24 -8.47 5.85
C GLY A 38 -12.10 -7.30 5.37
N GLU A 39 -11.46 -6.20 4.96
CA GLU A 39 -12.12 -4.94 4.63
C GLU A 39 -12.14 -4.65 3.13
N ARG A 40 -13.15 -3.87 2.71
CA ARG A 40 -13.27 -3.32 1.36
C ARG A 40 -13.66 -1.85 1.44
N ILE A 41 -12.89 -1.02 0.77
CA ILE A 41 -13.14 0.41 0.59
C ILE A 41 -13.75 0.60 -0.80
N VAL A 42 -14.92 1.25 -0.87
CA VAL A 42 -15.63 1.51 -2.13
C VAL A 42 -15.73 3.01 -2.36
N GLY A 43 -15.21 3.45 -3.50
CA GLY A 43 -15.24 4.82 -3.98
C GLY A 43 -14.10 5.71 -3.49
N ARG A 44 -13.70 6.65 -4.34
CA ARG A 44 -12.61 7.62 -4.08
C ARG A 44 -12.77 8.34 -2.74
N ALA A 45 -13.98 8.80 -2.42
CA ALA A 45 -14.22 9.57 -1.19
C ALA A 45 -13.85 8.78 0.08
N ASN A 46 -14.17 7.48 0.11
CA ASN A 46 -13.84 6.61 1.24
C ASN A 46 -12.34 6.30 1.28
N PHE A 47 -11.70 6.08 0.13
CA PHE A 47 -10.25 5.87 0.07
C PHE A 47 -9.48 7.08 0.61
N ILE A 48 -9.89 8.30 0.23
CA ILE A 48 -9.29 9.53 0.77
C ILE A 48 -9.53 9.65 2.27
N ALA A 49 -10.78 9.49 2.73
CA ALA A 49 -11.11 9.61 4.16
C ALA A 49 -10.29 8.65 5.04
N VAL A 50 -10.06 7.42 4.57
CA VAL A 50 -9.26 6.42 5.29
C VAL A 50 -7.78 6.80 5.34
N ASN A 51 -7.20 7.28 4.24
CA ASN A 51 -5.77 7.62 4.17
C ASN A 51 -5.43 8.96 4.81
N SER A 52 -6.36 9.92 4.79
CA SER A 52 -6.16 11.26 5.33
C SER A 52 -6.51 11.40 6.81
N ASP A 53 -6.91 10.32 7.49
CA ASP A 53 -7.28 10.38 8.91
C ASP A 53 -6.08 10.78 9.78
N ASP A 54 -6.28 11.78 10.64
CA ASP A 54 -5.24 12.39 11.46
C ASP A 54 -4.58 11.40 12.43
N GLY A 55 -5.27 10.31 12.82
CA GLY A 55 -4.70 9.23 13.62
C GLY A 55 -3.65 8.39 12.88
N TYR A 56 -3.62 8.48 11.55
CA TYR A 56 -2.68 7.78 10.66
C TYR A 56 -1.64 8.74 10.03
N ALA A 57 -1.98 10.01 9.83
CA ALA A 57 -1.24 10.93 8.96
C ALA A 57 -0.06 11.69 9.60
N ASP A 58 -0.05 11.92 10.91
CA ASP A 58 0.73 13.05 11.46
C ASP A 58 2.27 12.86 11.42
N GLU A 59 2.80 11.63 11.34
CA GLU A 59 4.26 11.41 11.46
C GLU A 59 4.87 10.31 10.56
N ARG A 60 4.08 9.70 9.67
CA ARG A 60 4.52 8.49 8.94
C ARG A 60 5.14 8.84 7.58
N SER A 61 6.37 8.41 7.34
CA SER A 61 6.99 8.39 6.02
C SER A 61 6.60 7.12 5.27
N VAL A 62 6.45 7.21 3.95
CA VAL A 62 6.21 6.09 3.03
C VAL A 62 7.43 5.92 2.14
N GLU A 63 8.04 4.74 2.18
CA GLU A 63 9.15 4.37 1.32
C GLU A 63 8.69 3.36 0.25
N LEU A 64 8.83 3.72 -1.02
CA LEU A 64 8.58 2.82 -2.14
C LEU A 64 9.80 1.93 -2.38
N LEU A 65 9.74 0.67 -1.94
CA LEU A 65 10.83 -0.29 -2.06
C LEU A 65 10.94 -0.86 -3.48
N ARG A 66 9.79 -1.18 -4.10
CA ARG A 66 9.72 -1.77 -5.44
C ARG A 66 8.45 -1.33 -6.17
N ILE A 67 8.56 -1.19 -7.49
CA ILE A 67 7.43 -0.98 -8.41
C ILE A 67 7.67 -1.74 -9.72
N LEU A 68 6.65 -2.43 -10.20
CA LEU A 68 6.66 -3.24 -11.43
C LEU A 68 5.33 -3.04 -12.14
N ALA A 69 5.31 -3.03 -13.47
CA ALA A 69 4.08 -2.93 -14.25
C ALA A 69 4.03 -3.98 -15.37
N ASP A 70 2.83 -4.47 -15.64
CA ASP A 70 2.50 -5.35 -16.76
C ASP A 70 1.09 -5.01 -17.27
N GLY A 71 1.02 -4.33 -18.43
CA GLY A 71 -0.24 -3.76 -18.93
C GLY A 71 -0.86 -2.79 -17.92
N ASP A 72 -2.14 -3.02 -17.59
CA ASP A 72 -2.91 -2.20 -16.64
C ASP A 72 -2.59 -2.50 -15.17
N LEU A 73 -1.84 -3.57 -14.89
CA LEU A 73 -1.49 -4.01 -13.54
C LEU A 73 -0.17 -3.37 -13.10
N VAL A 74 -0.16 -2.80 -11.89
CA VAL A 74 1.06 -2.32 -11.23
C VAL A 74 1.16 -2.94 -9.84
N VAL A 75 2.32 -3.49 -9.52
CA VAL A 75 2.62 -4.07 -8.21
C VAL A 75 3.62 -3.19 -7.50
N THR A 76 3.32 -2.83 -6.25
CA THR A 76 4.24 -2.08 -5.38
C THR A 76 4.52 -2.82 -4.08
N GLU A 77 5.75 -2.67 -3.58
CA GLU A 77 6.13 -2.99 -2.22
C GLU A 77 6.51 -1.68 -1.53
N VAL A 78 5.83 -1.34 -0.43
CA VAL A 78 6.09 -0.12 0.34
C VAL A 78 6.35 -0.44 1.81
N GLU A 79 7.13 0.43 2.45
CA GLU A 79 7.39 0.41 3.89
C GLU A 79 6.89 1.69 4.54
N ILE A 80 6.26 1.56 5.71
CA ILE A 80 5.81 2.68 6.53
C ILE A 80 6.33 2.46 7.96
N PRO A 81 7.47 3.07 8.32
CA PRO A 81 7.99 3.05 9.67
C PRO A 81 7.06 3.80 10.64
N GLN A 82 6.85 3.23 11.82
CA GLN A 82 6.21 3.85 12.98
C GLN A 82 7.05 3.58 14.23
N ASP A 83 6.81 4.34 15.29
CA ASP A 83 7.60 4.31 16.53
C ASP A 83 7.88 2.91 17.09
N HIS A 84 6.98 1.96 16.89
CA HIS A 84 7.05 0.62 17.52
C HIS A 84 6.93 -0.52 16.51
N VAL A 85 6.67 -0.22 15.23
CA VAL A 85 6.32 -1.22 14.23
C VAL A 85 6.65 -0.69 12.84
N VAL A 86 7.10 -1.57 11.96
CA VAL A 86 7.24 -1.26 10.54
C VAL A 86 6.10 -1.93 9.80
N TYR A 87 5.22 -1.16 9.16
CA TYR A 87 4.24 -1.73 8.26
C TYR A 87 4.83 -1.91 6.87
N ARG A 88 4.43 -3.00 6.21
CA ARG A 88 4.76 -3.29 4.82
C ARG A 88 3.48 -3.60 4.08
N ALA A 89 3.34 -3.04 2.89
CA ALA A 89 2.26 -3.40 1.99
C ALA A 89 2.82 -3.94 0.68
N VAL A 90 2.20 -5.02 0.21
CA VAL A 90 2.24 -5.39 -1.21
C VAL A 90 0.88 -5.05 -1.81
N SER A 91 0.87 -4.16 -2.79
CA SER A 91 -0.36 -3.64 -3.39
C SER A 91 -0.39 -3.97 -4.88
N LEU A 92 -1.50 -4.54 -5.33
CA LEU A 92 -1.77 -4.86 -6.72
C LEU A 92 -2.81 -3.87 -7.24
N TRP A 93 -2.36 -2.87 -7.98
CA TRP A 93 -3.16 -1.77 -8.51
C TRP A 93 -3.56 -2.05 -9.96
N THR A 94 -4.83 -1.84 -10.30
CA THR A 94 -5.29 -1.81 -11.69
C THR A 94 -5.55 -0.37 -12.09
N VAL A 95 -4.87 0.08 -13.14
CA VAL A 95 -5.00 1.43 -13.70
C VAL A 95 -5.65 1.35 -15.08
N ARG A 96 -6.69 2.15 -15.31
CA ARG A 96 -7.34 2.30 -16.60
C ARG A 96 -7.60 3.77 -16.88
N ASP A 97 -7.38 4.20 -18.12
CA ASP A 97 -7.58 5.59 -18.55
C ASP A 97 -6.86 6.65 -17.70
N GLY A 98 -5.78 6.24 -17.02
CA GLY A 98 -5.00 7.12 -16.14
C GLY A 98 -5.49 7.21 -14.69
N GLU A 99 -6.48 6.41 -14.29
CA GLU A 99 -7.01 6.34 -12.93
C GLU A 99 -6.91 4.92 -12.36
N ILE A 100 -6.73 4.82 -11.05
CA ILE A 100 -6.79 3.55 -10.32
C ILE A 100 -8.27 3.18 -10.16
N VAL A 101 -8.64 2.02 -10.68
CA VAL A 101 -10.03 1.50 -10.64
C VAL A 101 -10.21 0.36 -9.63
N GLU A 102 -9.13 -0.34 -9.30
CA GLU A 102 -9.15 -1.44 -8.34
C GLU A 102 -7.79 -1.58 -7.67
N ALA A 103 -7.78 -2.01 -6.41
CA ALA A 103 -6.57 -2.49 -5.78
C ALA A 103 -6.84 -3.62 -4.79
N ARG A 104 -5.82 -4.47 -4.59
CA ARG A 104 -5.76 -5.38 -3.45
C ARG A 104 -4.44 -5.19 -2.73
N GLU A 105 -4.50 -4.87 -1.45
CA GLU A 105 -3.34 -4.54 -0.63
C GLU A 105 -3.21 -5.49 0.56
N TYR A 106 -2.02 -6.04 0.73
CA TYR A 106 -1.69 -6.91 1.86
C TYR A 106 -0.79 -6.15 2.84
N TRP A 107 -1.42 -5.53 3.83
CA TRP A 107 -0.76 -4.86 4.93
C TRP A 107 -0.34 -5.87 6.01
N THR A 108 0.94 -5.84 6.37
CA THR A 108 1.51 -6.68 7.43
C THR A 108 2.66 -5.95 8.10
N SER A 109 3.30 -6.57 9.09
CA SER A 109 4.59 -6.14 9.59
C SER A 109 5.56 -7.33 9.60
N PRO A 110 6.83 -7.14 9.17
CA PRO A 110 7.80 -8.22 9.19
C PRO A 110 7.93 -8.85 10.58
N GLY A 111 7.79 -10.18 10.66
CA GLY A 111 7.95 -10.92 11.92
C GLY A 111 6.77 -10.87 12.89
N GLN A 112 5.60 -10.35 12.51
CA GLN A 112 4.41 -10.35 13.39
C GLN A 112 3.94 -11.74 13.76
N ASP A 113 3.98 -12.68 12.81
CA ASP A 113 3.63 -14.06 13.08
C ASP A 113 4.83 -14.85 13.65
N PRO A 114 4.62 -15.65 14.71
CA PRO A 114 5.71 -16.43 15.30
C PRO A 114 6.20 -17.49 14.32
N ALA A 115 7.53 -17.63 14.19
CA ALA A 115 8.13 -18.66 13.37
C ALA A 115 7.74 -20.08 13.89
N PRO A 116 7.10 -20.94 13.08
CA PRO A 116 6.76 -22.30 13.46
C PRO A 116 8.00 -23.13 13.82
N ARG A 117 7.96 -23.81 14.96
CA ARG A 117 9.10 -24.58 15.50
C ARG A 117 9.62 -25.66 14.55
N TRP A 118 8.73 -26.32 13.80
CA TRP A 118 9.09 -27.46 12.96
C TRP A 118 10.08 -27.10 11.83
N ARG A 119 10.14 -25.83 11.43
CA ARG A 119 11.05 -25.35 10.36
C ARG A 119 12.27 -24.59 10.86
N ALA A 120 12.50 -24.51 12.17
CA ALA A 120 13.57 -23.71 12.76
C ALA A 120 14.98 -24.14 12.30
N GLY A 121 15.19 -25.42 11.97
CA GLY A 121 16.47 -25.92 11.45
C GLY A 121 16.75 -25.63 9.97
N TYR A 122 15.82 -25.00 9.25
CA TYR A 122 15.91 -24.76 7.80
C TYR A 122 15.89 -23.27 7.42
N VAL A 123 15.83 -22.36 8.39
CA VAL A 123 15.66 -20.92 8.14
C VAL A 123 16.66 -20.13 8.95
N GLU A 124 17.03 -18.97 8.42
CA GLU A 124 17.83 -17.96 9.11
C GLU A 124 16.94 -16.74 9.40
N PRO A 125 17.19 -15.98 10.49
CA PRO A 125 16.50 -14.72 10.73
C PRO A 125 16.69 -13.73 9.58
N LEU A 126 15.62 -12.99 9.21
CA LEU A 126 15.68 -11.94 8.18
C LEU A 126 16.44 -10.69 8.64
N VAL A 127 16.49 -10.46 9.95
CA VAL A 127 17.28 -9.42 10.60
C VAL A 127 18.16 -10.13 11.63
N ALA A 128 19.46 -9.88 11.60
CA ALA A 128 20.37 -10.39 12.62
C ALA A 128 20.19 -9.57 13.92
N ASP A 129 20.29 -10.24 15.07
CA ASP A 129 20.37 -9.58 16.39
C ASP A 129 21.60 -8.67 16.51
#